data_AF-A0A7S4FH13-F1
#
_entry.id   AF-A0A7S4FH13-F1
#
_cell.length_a   1.000
_cell.length_b   1.000
_cell.length_c   1.000
_cell.angle_alpha   90.00
_cell.angle_beta   90.00
_cell.angle_gamma   90.00
#
_symmetry.space_group_name_H-M   'P 1'
#
loop_
_entity.id
_entity.type
_entity.pdbx_description
1 polymer ?
#
loop_
_entity_poly.entity_id
_entity_poly.type
_entity_poly.pdbx_seq_one_letter_code
_entity_poly.pdbx_strand_id
1 'polypeptide(L)'
;ALKEGVQRLVLVGDPQQLPATVISHLASSKGFGRSMMARLMALQPETLLLRIQYRMHPAIAAFPSRRFYNGRLIDSGEVQAEGYRQEYHRSALFQPFVFL
;
A
#
# COMPACT_ATOMS: atom_id res chain seq x y z
N ALA A 1 -24.73 2.95 -7.20
CA ALA A 1 -25.24 2.55 -5.87
C ALA A 1 -25.21 1.03 -5.78
N LEU A 2 -24.97 0.46 -4.59
CA LEU A 2 -25.18 -0.98 -4.40
C LEU A 2 -26.66 -1.25 -4.70
N LYS A 3 -26.94 -2.22 -5.58
CA LYS A 3 -28.32 -2.62 -5.90
C LYS A 3 -28.93 -3.32 -4.69
N GLU A 4 -30.26 -3.35 -4.61
CA GLU A 4 -30.98 -3.78 -3.42
C GLU A 4 -30.62 -5.21 -2.97
N GLY A 5 -30.64 -5.42 -1.65
CA GLY A 5 -30.41 -6.73 -1.02
C GLY A 5 -28.99 -6.98 -0.47
N VAL A 6 -28.07 -6.00 -0.52
CA VAL A 6 -26.74 -6.17 0.10
C VAL A 6 -26.85 -6.14 1.62
N GLN A 7 -26.69 -7.31 2.25
CA GLN A 7 -26.68 -7.46 3.71
C GLN A 7 -25.27 -7.35 4.32
N ARG A 8 -24.22 -7.54 3.52
CA ARG A 8 -22.82 -7.48 3.96
C ARG A 8 -21.93 -6.96 2.83
N LEU A 9 -21.03 -6.04 3.15
CA LEU A 9 -20.05 -5.47 2.22
C LEU A 9 -18.64 -5.62 2.81
N VAL A 10 -17.72 -6.18 2.03
CA VAL A 10 -16.29 -6.23 2.35
C VAL A 10 -15.53 -5.41 1.32
N LEU A 11 -14.80 -4.40 1.77
CA LEU A 11 -13.98 -3.53 0.93
C LEU A 11 -12.50 -3.85 1.17
N VAL A 12 -11.77 -4.20 0.12
CA VAL A 12 -10.33 -4.51 0.17
C VAL A 12 -9.60 -3.56 -0.76
N GLY A 13 -8.54 -2.93 -0.28
CA GLY A 13 -7.75 -1.96 -1.03
C GLY A 13 -6.66 -1.34 -0.17
N ASP A 14 -5.95 -0.37 -0.74
CA ASP A 14 -4.88 0.36 -0.07
C ASP A 14 -5.17 1.87 -0.08
N PRO A 15 -5.47 2.48 1.07
CA PRO A 15 -5.79 3.89 1.17
C PRO A 15 -4.57 4.81 0.99
N GLN A 16 -3.35 4.28 0.97
CA GLN A 16 -2.11 5.06 0.79
C GLN A 16 -1.77 5.29 -0.70
N GLN A 17 -2.59 4.79 -1.63
CA GLN A 17 -2.43 5.02 -3.07
C GLN A 17 -3.08 6.33 -3.53
N LEU A 18 -2.76 6.71 -4.77
CA LEU A 18 -3.40 7.86 -5.41
C LEU A 18 -4.91 7.63 -5.54
N PRO A 19 -5.73 8.71 -5.42
CA PRO A 19 -7.16 8.64 -5.68
C PRO A 19 -7.47 8.16 -7.11
N ALA A 20 -8.73 7.76 -7.35
CA ALA A 20 -9.17 7.40 -8.68
C ALA A 20 -9.01 8.58 -9.65
N THR A 21 -8.54 8.30 -10.87
CA THR A 21 -8.42 9.30 -11.93
C THR A 21 -9.79 9.83 -12.32
N VAL A 22 -10.00 11.14 -12.19
CA VAL A 22 -11.24 11.84 -12.59
C VAL A 22 -10.91 12.80 -13.72
N ILE A 23 -11.53 12.60 -14.88
CA ILE A 23 -11.30 13.41 -16.09
C ILE A 23 -11.72 14.87 -15.88
N SER A 24 -12.86 15.10 -15.21
CA SER A 24 -13.33 16.44 -14.91
C SER A 24 -12.55 17.07 -13.76
N HIS A 25 -11.80 18.14 -14.05
CA HIS A 25 -11.10 18.92 -13.04
C HIS A 25 -12.05 19.49 -11.97
N LEU A 26 -13.24 19.94 -12.38
CA LEU A 26 -14.27 20.40 -11.44
C LEU A 26 -14.67 19.27 -10.48
N ALA A 27 -15.02 18.09 -11.00
CA ALA A 27 -15.40 16.95 -10.15
C ALA A 27 -14.25 16.49 -9.24
N SER A 28 -13.01 16.48 -9.76
CA SER A 28 -11.81 16.17 -8.99
C SER A 28 -11.62 17.14 -7.81
N SER A 29 -11.74 18.45 -8.07
CA SER A 29 -11.65 19.49 -7.02
C SER A 29 -12.76 19.39 -5.96
N LYS A 30 -13.89 18.74 -6.29
CA LYS A 30 -14.98 18.45 -5.35
C LYS A 30 -14.82 17.08 -4.67
N GLY A 31 -13.68 16.42 -4.84
CA GLY A 31 -13.33 15.17 -4.15
C GLY A 31 -13.96 13.92 -4.76
N PHE A 32 -14.41 13.96 -6.02
CA PHE A 32 -15.09 12.84 -6.67
C PHE A 32 -14.20 11.57 -6.80
N GLY A 33 -12.87 11.73 -6.81
CA GLY A 33 -11.92 10.62 -6.85
C GLY A 33 -11.78 9.85 -5.54
N ARG A 34 -12.39 10.34 -4.44
CA ARG A 34 -12.31 9.69 -3.12
C ARG A 34 -13.22 8.45 -3.07
N SER A 35 -12.63 7.28 -2.85
CA SER A 35 -13.37 6.01 -2.77
C SER A 35 -14.28 5.94 -1.54
N MET A 36 -15.30 5.06 -1.61
CA MET A 36 -16.16 4.74 -0.46
C MET A 36 -15.34 4.21 0.73
N MET A 37 -14.35 3.35 0.47
CA MET A 37 -13.44 2.83 1.50
C MET A 37 -12.69 3.98 2.21
N ALA A 38 -12.06 4.89 1.46
CA ALA A 38 -11.35 6.04 2.03
C ALA A 38 -12.28 7.02 2.78
N ARG A 39 -13.58 7.04 2.45
CA ARG A 39 -14.59 7.77 3.21
C ARG A 39 -14.90 7.10 4.54
N LEU A 40 -15.18 5.80 4.51
CA LEU A 40 -15.53 5.02 5.70
C LEU A 40 -14.37 4.94 6.69
N MET A 41 -13.13 4.74 6.22
CA MET A 41 -11.94 4.72 7.07
C MET A 41 -11.70 6.01 7.85
N ALA A 42 -12.13 7.16 7.32
CA ALA A 42 -12.01 8.44 8.01
C ALA A 42 -13.10 8.65 9.08
N LEU A 43 -14.22 7.92 8.98
CA LEU A 43 -15.32 7.98 9.95
C LEU A 43 -15.21 6.89 11.01
N GLN A 44 -14.72 5.71 10.63
CA GLN A 44 -14.55 4.53 11.47
C GLN A 44 -13.15 3.95 11.22
N PRO A 45 -12.23 4.05 12.18
CA PRO A 45 -10.83 3.68 11.99
C PRO A 45 -10.57 2.17 12.06
N GLU A 46 -11.58 1.35 12.39
CA GLU A 46 -11.41 -0.10 12.47
C GLU A 46 -11.27 -0.71 11.09
N THR A 47 -10.02 -0.85 10.64
CA THR A 47 -9.64 -1.59 9.45
C THR A 47 -8.67 -2.70 9.78
N LEU A 48 -8.84 -3.84 9.13
CA LEU A 48 -7.87 -4.92 9.17
C LEU A 48 -6.71 -4.61 8.21
N LEU A 49 -5.51 -4.39 8.75
CA LEU A 49 -4.30 -4.27 7.96
C LEU A 49 -3.74 -5.67 7.64
N LEU A 50 -3.54 -5.97 6.37
CA LEU A 50 -2.71 -7.11 5.96
C LEU A 50 -1.24 -6.72 6.12
N ARG A 51 -0.58 -7.32 7.10
CA ARG A 51 0.71 -6.85 7.59
C ARG A 51 1.92 -7.51 6.95
N ILE A 52 1.79 -8.64 6.25
CA ILE A 52 2.93 -9.34 5.66
C ILE A 52 3.07 -8.91 4.19
N GLN A 53 4.27 -8.45 3.81
CA GLN A 53 4.62 -8.12 2.43
C GLN A 53 5.55 -9.19 1.85
N TYR A 54 5.30 -9.57 0.60
CA TYR A 54 5.96 -10.69 -0.08
C TYR A 54 6.74 -10.26 -1.32
N ARG A 55 6.97 -8.95 -1.53
CA ARG A 55 7.40 -8.40 -2.84
C ARG A 55 8.64 -7.52 -2.82
N MET A 56 8.97 -6.87 -1.72
CA MET A 56 10.10 -5.96 -1.66
C MET A 56 11.21 -6.61 -0.85
N HIS A 57 12.47 -6.35 -1.23
CA HIS A 57 13.60 -6.63 -0.36
C HIS A 57 13.45 -5.79 0.95
N PRO A 58 13.83 -6.32 2.13
CA PRO A 58 13.67 -5.62 3.42
C PRO A 58 14.19 -4.17 3.44
N ALA A 59 15.36 -3.94 2.81
CA ALA A 59 15.93 -2.59 2.69
C ALA A 59 15.03 -1.59 1.95
N ILE A 60 14.28 -2.04 0.92
CA ILE A 60 13.32 -1.22 0.19
C ILE A 60 12.05 -1.02 1.02
N ALA A 61 11.54 -2.09 1.64
CA ALA A 61 10.29 -2.09 2.41
C ALA A 61 10.36 -1.23 3.69
N ALA A 62 11.56 -1.05 4.24
CA ALA A 62 11.81 -0.36 5.50
C ALA A 62 11.25 1.08 5.53
N PHE A 63 11.45 1.86 4.46
CA PHE A 63 10.95 3.24 4.42
C PHE A 63 9.42 3.31 4.26
N PRO A 64 8.77 2.64 3.28
CA PRO A 64 7.32 2.65 3.15
C PRO A 64 6.61 2.12 4.40
N SER A 65 7.13 1.07 5.05
CA SER A 65 6.56 0.53 6.29
C SER A 65 6.50 1.60 7.37
N ARG A 66 7.61 2.29 7.65
CA ARG A 66 7.66 3.37 8.65
C ARG A 66 6.79 4.57 8.25
N ARG A 67 6.87 4.99 6.99
CA ARG A 67 6.28 6.26 6.54
C ARG A 67 4.76 6.21 6.35
N PHE A 68 4.21 5.08 5.92
CA PHE A 68 2.79 4.97 5.53
C PHE A 68 2.00 4.00 6.42
N TYR A 69 2.67 3.07 7.09
CA TYR A 69 2.02 1.99 7.83
C TYR A 69 2.43 1.92 9.32
N ASN A 70 3.05 2.97 9.86
CA ASN A 70 3.52 3.06 11.26
C ASN A 70 4.45 1.90 11.65
N GLY A 71 5.27 1.40 10.72
CA GLY A 71 6.18 0.28 10.93
C GLY A 71 5.48 -1.08 11.08
N ARG A 72 4.18 -1.18 10.77
CA ARG A 72 3.40 -2.42 10.98
C ARG A 72 3.48 -3.41 9.82
N LEU A 73 4.06 -3.01 8.68
CA LEU A 73 4.32 -3.90 7.54
C LEU A 73 5.60 -4.71 7.83
N ILE A 74 5.48 -6.03 7.75
CA ILE A 74 6.47 -7.04 8.10
C ILE A 74 6.85 -7.81 6.84
N ASP A 75 8.13 -8.13 6.69
CA ASP A 75 8.65 -8.88 5.57
C ASP A 75 8.36 -10.38 5.74
N SER A 76 7.94 -11.03 4.67
CA SER A 76 7.77 -12.47 4.65
C SER A 76 9.12 -13.20 4.75
N GLY A 77 9.10 -14.51 5.01
CA GLY A 77 10.33 -15.31 5.02
C GLY A 77 10.97 -15.43 3.63
N GLU A 78 10.15 -15.41 2.57
CA GLU A 78 10.62 -15.56 1.19
C GLU A 78 11.48 -14.38 0.74
N VAL A 79 11.11 -13.14 1.09
CA VAL A 79 11.88 -11.94 0.71
C VAL A 79 13.17 -11.75 1.52
N GLN A 80 13.31 -12.51 2.61
CA GLN A 80 14.51 -12.54 3.46
C GLN A 80 15.46 -13.67 3.08
N ALA A 81 15.02 -14.62 2.26
CA ALA A 81 15.82 -15.76 1.84
C ALA A 81 17.01 -15.32 0.96
N GLU A 82 18.10 -16.08 1.02
CA GLU A 82 19.31 -15.77 0.23
C GLU A 82 19.03 -15.76 -1.27
N GLY A 83 18.15 -16.64 -1.76
CA GLY A 83 17.72 -16.68 -3.16
C GLY A 83 16.95 -15.45 -3.63
N TYR A 84 16.51 -14.57 -2.72
CA TYR A 84 15.89 -13.29 -3.06
C TYR A 84 16.93 -12.22 -3.42
N ARG A 85 18.18 -12.40 -2.98
CA ARG A 85 19.29 -11.49 -3.29
C ARG A 85 19.76 -11.72 -4.73
N GLN A 86 20.23 -10.65 -5.35
CA GLN A 86 20.79 -10.67 -6.70
C GLN A 86 22.30 -10.47 -6.61
N GLU A 87 23.07 -11.10 -7.51
CA GLU A 87 24.54 -11.08 -7.45
C GLU A 87 25.12 -9.66 -7.51
N TYR A 88 24.49 -8.78 -8.30
CA TYR A 88 24.91 -7.39 -8.43
C TYR A 88 24.74 -6.58 -7.13
N HIS A 89 23.95 -7.05 -6.16
CA HIS A 89 23.89 -6.46 -4.81
C HIS A 89 25.22 -6.54 -4.04
N ARG A 90 26.28 -7.13 -4.59
CA ARG A 90 27.63 -7.07 -4.01
C ARG A 90 28.30 -5.71 -4.20
N SER A 91 27.91 -4.96 -5.22
CA SER A 91 28.42 -3.61 -5.45
C SER A 91 27.73 -2.60 -4.54
N ALA A 92 28.48 -1.63 -4.02
CA ALA A 92 27.92 -0.55 -3.21
C ALA A 92 26.90 0.30 -4.00
N LEU A 93 27.11 0.47 -5.30
CA LEU A 93 26.21 1.24 -6.17
C LEU A 93 24.91 0.50 -6.53
N PHE A 94 24.88 -0.82 -6.36
CA PHE A 94 23.75 -1.66 -6.71
C PHE A 94 23.14 -2.38 -5.50
N GLN A 95 23.29 -1.82 -4.29
CA GLN A 95 22.53 -2.31 -3.13
C GLN A 95 21.01 -2.21 -3.40
N PRO A 96 20.18 -3.04 -2.76
CA PRO A 96 18.73 -3.03 -2.97
C PRO A 96 18.05 -1.66 -2.72
N PHE A 97 18.66 -0.82 -1.89
CA PHE A 97 18.22 0.55 -1.66
C PHE A 97 19.44 1.46 -1.51
N VAL A 98 19.56 2.43 -2.40
CA VAL A 98 20.64 3.44 -2.44
C VAL A 98 20.01 4.80 -2.72
N PHE A 99 20.53 5.84 -2.08
CA PHE A 99 20.28 7.23 -2.47
C PHE A 99 21.61 7.77 -3.00
N LEU A 100 21.63 8.19 -4.27
CA LEU A 100 22.82 8.65 -4.98
C LEU A 100 23.05 10.16 -4.77
#